data_AF-A0A914QV26-F1
#
_entry.id   AF-A0A914QV26-F1
#
_cell.length_a   1.000
_cell.length_b   1.000
_cell.length_c   1.000
_cell.angle_alpha   90.00
_cell.angle_beta   90.00
_cell.angle_gamma   90.00
#
_symmetry.space_group_name_H-M   'P 1'
#
loop_
_entity.id
_entity.type
_entity.pdbx_description
1 polymer ?
#
loop_
_entity_poly.entity_id
_entity_poly.type
_entity_poly.pdbx_seq_one_letter_code
_entity_poly.pdbx_strand_id
1 'polypeptide(L)'
;MSTPWIELGGKVKVICEKTGYYAEIEFLTKPFLGGKPHKISGSIFKRDIKKPVMTLKGVWNNVIFAKPFRGDECTFVDVKAKPEVPKECEPIAKQGDRESRKLWRHVTCALFRNKIDTATSAKVWIEQRQRDEAQRRQQTGKEFHPKLFERDGENWIYKYSLEGRKEP
;
A
#
# COMPACT_ATOMS: atom_id res chain seq x y z
N MET A 1 2.68 28.24 -8.92
CA MET A 1 3.00 27.10 -8.04
C MET A 1 2.63 25.83 -8.80
N SER A 2 3.52 24.85 -8.88
CA SER A 2 3.20 23.55 -9.50
C SER A 2 2.38 22.71 -8.53
N THR A 3 1.43 21.94 -9.06
CA THR A 3 0.69 20.94 -8.27
C THR A 3 1.66 19.80 -7.90
N PRO A 4 1.85 19.47 -6.61
CA PRO A 4 2.68 18.33 -6.25
C PRO A 4 2.05 17.03 -6.78
N TRP A 5 2.90 16.11 -7.24
CA TRP A 5 2.48 14.81 -7.75
C TRP A 5 3.46 13.73 -7.27
N ILE A 6 3.01 12.48 -7.27
CA ILE A 6 3.77 11.33 -6.76
C ILE A 6 4.31 10.51 -7.93
N GLU A 7 5.57 10.10 -7.84
CA GLU A 7 6.17 9.12 -8.74
C GLU A 7 6.69 7.91 -7.97
N LEU A 8 6.41 6.72 -8.52
CA LEU A 8 7.01 5.48 -8.02
C LEU A 8 8.35 5.27 -8.71
N GLY A 9 9.36 4.86 -7.95
CA GLY A 9 10.71 4.61 -8.44
C GLY A 9 11.33 3.39 -7.78
N GLY A 10 12.19 2.69 -8.52
CA GLY A 10 13.00 1.58 -8.01
C GLY A 10 12.48 0.19 -8.37
N LYS A 11 13.17 -0.82 -7.86
CA LYS A 11 12.94 -2.24 -8.20
C LYS A 11 12.17 -2.95 -7.09
N VAL A 12 11.21 -3.77 -7.48
CA VAL A 12 10.39 -4.62 -6.62
C VAL A 12 10.46 -6.05 -7.13
N LYS A 13 10.54 -7.01 -6.20
CA LYS A 13 10.50 -8.44 -6.51
C LYS A 13 9.27 -9.07 -5.87
N VAL A 14 8.46 -9.77 -6.66
CA VAL A 14 7.30 -10.53 -6.18
C VAL A 14 7.60 -12.01 -6.38
N ILE A 15 7.52 -12.81 -5.31
CA ILE A 15 7.92 -14.22 -5.33
C ILE A 15 6.72 -15.07 -4.93
N CYS A 16 6.45 -16.13 -5.70
CA CYS A 16 5.51 -17.17 -5.33
C CYS A 16 6.27 -18.46 -5.01
N GLU A 17 6.50 -18.73 -3.73
CA GLU A 17 7.28 -19.90 -3.29
C GLU A 17 6.65 -21.22 -3.72
N LYS A 18 5.31 -21.32 -3.66
CA LYS A 18 4.55 -22.52 -4.02
C LYS A 18 4.73 -22.95 -5.47
N THR A 19 4.80 -21.99 -6.39
CA THR A 19 4.89 -22.27 -7.84
C THR A 19 6.30 -22.10 -8.38
N GLY A 20 7.20 -21.47 -7.61
CA GLY A 20 8.55 -21.12 -8.02
C GLY A 20 8.62 -19.96 -9.02
N TYR A 21 7.51 -19.28 -9.32
CA TYR A 21 7.53 -18.09 -10.17
C TYR A 21 7.96 -16.86 -9.38
N TYR A 22 8.63 -15.94 -10.05
CA TYR A 22 8.91 -14.61 -9.50
C TYR A 22 8.88 -13.55 -10.60
N ALA A 23 8.49 -12.34 -10.22
CA ALA A 23 8.52 -11.16 -11.07
C ALA A 23 9.53 -10.15 -10.52
N GLU A 24 10.33 -9.58 -11.41
CA GLU A 24 11.18 -8.41 -11.12
C GLU A 24 10.58 -7.23 -11.89
N ILE A 25 10.17 -6.19 -11.17
CA ILE A 25 9.46 -5.03 -11.71
C ILE A 25 10.26 -3.78 -11.32
N GLU A 26 10.50 -2.92 -12.28
CA GLU A 26 11.15 -1.63 -12.10
C GLU A 26 10.17 -0.51 -12.43
N PHE A 27 9.90 0.34 -11.43
CA PHE A 27 9.22 1.61 -11.61
C PHE A 27 10.25 2.65 -12.04
N LEU A 28 10.08 3.15 -13.26
CA LEU A 28 10.99 4.08 -13.90
C LEU A 28 10.50 5.50 -13.65
N THR A 29 11.33 6.29 -12.97
CA THR A 29 11.07 7.71 -12.76
C THR A 29 11.28 8.50 -14.04
N LYS A 30 10.70 9.70 -14.10
CA LYS A 30 10.82 10.56 -15.26
C LYS A 30 12.30 10.93 -15.51
N PRO A 31 12.86 10.64 -16.69
CA PRO A 31 14.23 11.02 -17.02
C PRO A 31 14.41 12.54 -17.07
N PHE A 32 15.60 13.01 -16.70
CA PHE A 32 15.96 14.44 -16.74
C PHE A 32 15.88 15.04 -18.15
N LEU A 33 16.23 14.27 -19.19
CA LEU A 33 16.21 14.69 -20.60
C LEU A 33 14.85 14.48 -21.28
N GLY A 34 13.76 14.61 -20.52
CA GLY A 34 12.40 14.44 -21.04
C GLY A 34 11.95 12.97 -21.10
N GLY A 35 10.63 12.77 -21.01
CA GLY A 35 10.02 11.45 -20.99
C GLY A 35 8.66 11.45 -20.31
N LYS A 36 7.93 10.34 -20.47
CA LYS A 36 6.66 10.10 -19.76
C LYS A 36 6.95 9.57 -18.35
N PRO A 37 6.31 10.11 -17.30
CA PRO A 37 6.42 9.57 -15.94
C PRO A 37 5.71 8.22 -15.84
N HIS A 38 5.82 7.59 -14.67
CA HIS A 38 5.02 6.40 -14.29
C HIS A 38 5.27 5.14 -15.12
N LYS A 39 6.39 5.09 -15.85
CA LYS A 39 6.72 3.92 -16.65
C LYS A 39 7.06 2.75 -15.76
N ILE A 40 6.76 1.55 -16.25
CA ILE A 40 7.25 0.30 -15.66
C ILE A 40 7.93 -0.55 -16.72
N SER A 41 8.91 -1.32 -16.28
CA SER A 41 9.49 -2.45 -16.99
C SER A 41 9.49 -3.64 -16.05
N GLY A 42 9.34 -4.85 -16.55
CA GLY A 42 9.42 -6.02 -15.70
C GLY A 42 9.65 -7.31 -16.46
N SER A 43 9.99 -8.36 -15.73
CA SER A 43 10.20 -9.69 -16.25
C SER A 43 9.70 -10.71 -15.25
N ILE A 44 8.98 -11.71 -15.75
CA ILE A 44 8.49 -12.84 -14.97
C ILE A 44 9.34 -14.05 -15.33
N PHE A 45 9.76 -14.77 -14.32
CA PHE A 45 10.62 -15.94 -14.41
C PHE A 45 9.98 -17.11 -13.69
N LYS A 46 10.39 -18.31 -14.08
CA LYS A 46 10.16 -19.54 -13.33
C LYS A 46 11.52 -19.99 -12.78
N ARG A 47 11.55 -20.51 -11.56
CA ARG A 47 12.75 -21.12 -10.97
C ARG A 47 13.41 -22.04 -11.99
N ASP A 48 14.74 -21.94 -12.08
CA ASP A 48 15.61 -22.71 -12.98
C ASP A 48 15.53 -22.38 -14.48
N ILE A 49 14.63 -21.48 -14.91
CA ILE A 49 14.59 -20.97 -16.29
C ILE A 49 15.30 -19.62 -16.37
N LYS A 50 16.47 -19.59 -17.02
CA LYS A 50 17.27 -18.36 -17.17
C LYS A 50 16.57 -17.25 -17.98
N LYS A 51 15.74 -17.64 -18.96
CA LYS A 51 15.03 -16.68 -19.81
C LYS A 51 13.68 -16.31 -19.17
N PRO A 52 13.26 -15.04 -19.24
CA PRO A 52 11.94 -14.65 -18.75
C PRO A 52 10.86 -15.37 -19.56
N VAL A 53 9.83 -15.86 -18.87
CA VAL A 53 8.65 -16.45 -19.51
C VAL A 53 7.75 -15.37 -20.11
N MET A 54 7.83 -14.16 -19.56
CA MET A 54 7.06 -13.00 -19.99
C MET A 54 7.77 -11.71 -19.57
N THR A 55 7.72 -10.68 -20.40
CA THR A 55 8.16 -9.33 -20.04
C THR A 55 6.96 -8.39 -19.92
N LEU A 56 7.09 -7.39 -19.05
CA LEU A 56 6.08 -6.37 -18.81
C LEU A 56 6.63 -5.02 -19.20
N LYS A 57 5.81 -4.18 -19.82
CA LYS A 57 6.14 -2.77 -20.07
C LYS A 57 4.87 -1.93 -20.06
N GLY A 58 4.97 -0.66 -19.70
CA GLY A 58 3.83 0.24 -19.83
C GLY A 58 3.84 1.34 -18.79
N VAL A 59 2.65 1.73 -18.35
CA VAL A 59 2.43 2.83 -17.40
C VAL A 59 1.50 2.34 -16.29
N TRP A 60 1.94 2.39 -15.04
CA TRP A 60 1.24 1.73 -13.92
C TRP A 60 -0.13 2.33 -13.59
N ASN A 61 -0.38 3.60 -13.95
CA ASN A 61 -1.68 4.26 -13.79
C ASN A 61 -2.50 4.32 -15.10
N ASN A 62 -2.13 3.52 -16.10
CA ASN A 62 -2.84 3.45 -17.37
C ASN A 62 -2.84 2.01 -17.91
N VAL A 63 -2.08 1.72 -18.97
CA VAL A 63 -2.03 0.40 -19.60
C VAL A 63 -0.66 -0.23 -19.38
N ILE A 64 -0.68 -1.48 -18.93
CA ILE A 64 0.46 -2.37 -18.85
C ILE A 64 0.28 -3.44 -19.93
N PHE A 65 1.33 -3.68 -20.69
CA PHE A 65 1.42 -4.72 -21.72
C PHE A 65 2.30 -5.87 -21.23
N ALA A 66 1.95 -7.06 -21.68
CA ALA A 66 2.71 -8.28 -21.47
C ALA A 66 3.16 -8.86 -22.80
N LYS A 67 4.42 -9.28 -22.88
CA LYS A 67 4.96 -10.00 -24.02
C LYS A 67 5.48 -11.37 -23.57
N PRO A 68 4.79 -12.46 -23.91
CA PRO A 68 5.28 -13.81 -23.66
C PRO A 68 6.60 -14.08 -24.38
N PHE A 69 7.37 -15.06 -23.91
CA PHE A 69 8.61 -15.46 -24.58
C PHE A 69 8.39 -15.91 -26.04
N ARG A 70 7.25 -16.56 -26.30
CA ARG A 70 6.78 -16.93 -27.64
C ARG A 70 5.36 -16.38 -27.82
N GLY A 71 5.20 -15.46 -28.76
CA GLY A 71 3.91 -14.84 -29.07
C GLY A 71 3.99 -13.33 -29.12
N ASP A 72 2.86 -12.73 -29.44
CA ASP A 72 2.73 -11.29 -29.60
C ASP A 72 2.45 -10.60 -28.27
N GLU A 73 2.74 -9.31 -28.24
CA GLU A 73 2.41 -8.45 -27.11
C GLU A 73 0.89 -8.28 -26.98
N CYS A 74 0.38 -8.38 -25.77
CA CYS A 74 -1.02 -8.17 -25.46
C CYS A 74 -1.21 -7.20 -24.29
N THR A 75 -2.40 -6.62 -24.18
CA THR A 75 -2.78 -5.84 -23.01
C THR A 75 -2.86 -6.76 -21.79
N PHE A 76 -2.04 -6.48 -20.79
CA PHE A 76 -2.05 -7.21 -19.52
C PHE A 76 -3.10 -6.64 -18.59
N VAL A 77 -3.03 -5.34 -18.32
CA VAL A 77 -3.98 -4.61 -17.47
C VAL A 77 -4.22 -3.24 -18.06
N ASP A 78 -5.49 -2.92 -18.30
CA ASP A 78 -5.94 -1.56 -18.46
C ASP A 78 -6.57 -1.11 -17.14
N VAL A 79 -5.87 -0.23 -16.42
CA VAL A 79 -6.28 0.24 -15.08
C VAL A 79 -7.54 1.09 -15.16
N LYS A 80 -7.70 1.88 -16.23
CA LYS A 80 -8.85 2.78 -16.39
C LYS A 80 -10.11 2.07 -16.84
N ALA A 81 -9.97 0.92 -17.48
CA ALA A 81 -11.10 0.07 -17.85
C ALA A 81 -11.69 -0.71 -16.66
N LYS A 82 -11.03 -0.73 -15.48
CA LYS A 82 -11.52 -1.42 -14.29
C LYS A 82 -12.34 -0.46 -13.42
N PRO A 83 -13.53 -0.86 -12.94
CA PRO A 83 -14.28 -0.06 -11.99
C PRO A 83 -13.55 0.02 -10.65
N GLU A 84 -13.64 1.18 -10.00
CA GLU A 84 -13.16 1.34 -8.63
C GLU A 84 -14.09 0.58 -7.68
N VAL A 85 -13.50 -0.30 -6.86
CA VAL A 85 -14.22 -1.02 -5.81
C VAL A 85 -13.94 -0.33 -4.47
N PRO A 86 -14.91 0.39 -3.88
CA PRO A 86 -14.69 1.08 -2.63
C PRO A 86 -14.50 0.08 -1.49
N LYS A 87 -13.64 0.43 -0.54
CA LYS A 87 -13.48 -0.35 0.69
C LYS A 87 -14.72 -0.23 1.56
N GLU A 88 -15.37 -1.36 1.84
CA GLU A 88 -16.43 -1.45 2.83
C GLU A 88 -15.87 -1.36 4.26
N CYS A 89 -16.53 -0.58 5.10
CA CYS A 89 -16.17 -0.41 6.51
C CYS A 89 -17.44 -0.15 7.33
N GLU A 90 -17.42 -0.62 8.58
CA GLU A 90 -18.46 -0.30 9.55
C GLU A 90 -18.67 1.21 9.72
N PRO A 91 -19.91 1.65 10.02
CA PRO A 91 -20.19 3.03 10.38
C PRO A 91 -19.30 3.52 11.54
N ILE A 92 -18.87 4.79 11.50
CA ILE A 92 -17.98 5.39 12.51
C ILE A 92 -18.52 5.23 13.94
N ALA A 93 -19.84 5.25 14.11
CA ALA A 93 -20.50 5.06 15.41
C ALA A 93 -20.25 3.67 16.03
N LYS A 94 -20.04 2.64 15.19
CA LYS A 94 -19.77 1.25 15.62
C LYS A 94 -18.28 0.92 15.75
N GLN A 95 -17.40 1.78 15.23
CA GLN A 95 -15.96 1.57 15.29
C GLN A 95 -15.41 1.77 16.71
N GLY A 96 -14.33 1.05 17.03
CA GLY A 96 -13.52 1.26 18.22
C GLY A 96 -12.74 2.58 18.19
N ASP A 97 -12.38 3.10 19.36
CA ASP A 97 -11.79 4.45 19.49
C ASP A 97 -10.44 4.64 18.81
N ARG A 98 -9.74 3.55 18.49
CA ARG A 98 -8.45 3.56 17.80
C ARG A 98 -8.52 3.07 16.36
N GLU A 99 -9.72 2.84 15.82
CA GLU A 99 -9.88 2.59 14.39
C GLU A 99 -9.74 3.90 13.62
N SER A 100 -9.05 3.86 12.48
CA SER A 100 -8.54 5.05 11.80
C SER A 100 -9.63 6.08 11.50
N ARG A 101 -10.80 5.66 10.98
CA ARG A 101 -11.86 6.63 10.62
C ARG A 101 -12.42 7.32 11.87
N LYS A 102 -12.61 6.60 12.98
CA LYS A 102 -13.10 7.17 14.24
C LYS A 102 -12.06 8.04 14.94
N LEU A 103 -10.81 7.57 15.01
CA LEU A 103 -9.70 8.27 15.66
C LEU A 103 -9.43 9.62 14.98
N TRP A 104 -9.39 9.65 13.65
CA TRP A 104 -9.04 10.82 12.86
C TRP A 104 -10.25 11.67 12.41
N ARG A 105 -11.48 11.31 12.81
CA ARG A 105 -12.72 11.92 12.29
C ARG A 105 -12.74 13.45 12.38
N HIS A 106 -12.26 14.00 13.49
CA HIS A 106 -12.31 15.45 13.73
C HIS A 106 -11.33 16.20 12.84
N VAL A 107 -10.14 15.61 12.62
CA VAL A 107 -9.14 16.13 11.69
C VAL A 107 -9.68 16.10 10.27
N THR A 108 -10.20 14.96 9.82
CA THR A 108 -10.68 14.80 8.44
C THR A 108 -11.93 15.63 8.15
N CYS A 109 -12.88 15.73 9.09
CA CYS A 109 -14.04 16.63 8.94
C CYS A 109 -13.64 18.11 8.91
N ALA A 110 -12.64 18.52 9.68
CA ALA A 110 -12.14 19.90 9.66
C ALA A 110 -11.42 20.21 8.35
N LEU A 111 -10.55 19.31 7.87
CA LEU A 111 -9.89 19.44 6.56
C LEU A 111 -10.90 19.51 5.41
N PHE A 112 -11.93 18.65 5.43
CA PHE A 112 -12.99 18.66 4.42
C PHE A 112 -13.75 19.99 4.37
N ARG A 113 -13.86 20.68 5.52
CA ARG A 113 -14.48 22.01 5.64
C ARG A 113 -13.48 23.16 5.53
N ASN A 114 -12.24 22.88 5.14
CA ASN A 114 -11.14 23.84 5.05
C ASN A 114 -10.87 24.63 6.35
N LYS A 115 -11.13 24.02 7.52
CA LYS A 115 -10.87 24.60 8.85
C LYS A 115 -9.51 24.13 9.38
N ILE A 116 -8.44 24.77 8.90
CA ILE A 116 -7.05 24.33 9.15
C ILE A 116 -6.67 24.39 10.64
N ASP A 117 -7.07 25.43 11.36
CA ASP A 117 -6.77 25.57 12.79
C ASP A 117 -7.44 24.46 13.59
N THR A 118 -8.72 24.18 13.30
CA THR A 118 -9.46 23.09 13.94
C THR A 118 -8.82 21.72 13.65
N ALA A 119 -8.39 21.49 12.41
CA ALA A 119 -7.70 20.26 12.04
C ALA A 119 -6.37 20.10 12.81
N THR A 120 -5.62 21.20 12.94
CA THR A 120 -4.35 21.25 13.67
C THR A 120 -4.55 20.98 15.15
N SER A 121 -5.50 21.65 15.81
CA SER A 121 -5.79 21.40 17.22
C SER A 121 -6.23 19.95 17.47
N ALA A 122 -7.10 19.40 16.61
CA ALA A 122 -7.52 18.00 16.72
C ALA A 122 -6.36 17.02 16.52
N LYS A 123 -5.46 17.29 15.56
CA LYS A 123 -4.25 16.49 15.33
C LYS A 123 -3.33 16.53 16.55
N VAL A 124 -3.07 17.72 17.09
CA VAL A 124 -2.23 17.92 18.28
C VAL A 124 -2.78 17.14 19.47
N TRP A 125 -4.10 17.16 19.68
CA TRP A 125 -4.73 16.40 20.76
C TRP A 125 -4.49 14.88 20.63
N ILE A 126 -4.66 14.31 19.43
CA ILE A 126 -4.41 12.87 19.17
C ILE A 126 -2.94 12.53 19.46
N GLU A 127 -2.01 13.33 18.92
CA GLU A 127 -0.58 13.08 19.05
C GLU A 127 -0.08 13.27 20.48
N GLN A 128 -0.60 14.26 21.21
CA GLN A 128 -0.24 14.48 22.60
C GLN A 128 -0.71 13.32 23.48
N ARG A 129 -1.94 12.83 23.30
CA ARG A 129 -2.42 11.63 23.99
C ARG A 129 -1.48 10.44 23.77
N GLN A 130 -1.01 10.24 22.53
CA GLN A 130 -0.08 9.14 22.21
C GLN A 130 1.30 9.34 22.88
N ARG A 131 1.79 10.58 22.98
CA ARG A 131 3.02 10.92 23.72
C ARG A 131 2.88 10.63 25.21
N ASP A 132 1.79 11.07 25.84
CA ASP A 132 1.54 10.85 27.27
C ASP A 132 1.41 9.36 27.59
N GLU A 133 0.74 8.59 26.73
CA GLU A 133 0.64 7.14 26.87
C GLU A 133 2.00 6.44 26.73
N ALA A 134 2.87 6.91 25.83
CA ALA A 134 4.23 6.38 25.68
C ALA A 134 5.09 6.68 26.91
N GLN A 135 5.00 7.91 27.44
CA GLN A 135 5.70 8.30 28.67
C GLN A 135 5.24 7.45 29.87
N ARG A 136 3.93 7.23 30.02
CA ARG A 136 3.39 6.38 31.09
C ARG A 136 3.88 4.94 30.97
N ARG A 137 3.94 4.39 29.75
CA ARG A 137 4.50 3.05 29.49
C ARG A 137 5.95 2.96 29.96
N GLN A 138 6.78 3.94 29.61
CA GLN A 138 8.17 4.01 30.03
C GLN A 138 8.32 4.10 31.56
N GLN A 139 7.55 4.98 32.21
CA GLN A 139 7.59 5.15 33.67
C GLN A 139 7.15 3.92 34.44
N THR A 140 6.22 3.14 33.88
CA THR A 140 5.68 1.93 34.52
C THR A 140 6.38 0.65 34.09
N GLY A 141 7.43 0.74 33.26
CA GLY A 141 8.13 -0.42 32.70
C GLY A 141 7.24 -1.32 31.83
N LYS A 142 6.13 -0.79 31.29
CA LYS A 142 5.19 -1.56 30.45
C LYS A 142 5.56 -1.43 28.98
N GLU A 143 5.68 -2.55 28.30
CA GLU A 143 5.89 -2.57 26.85
C GLU A 143 4.59 -2.39 26.06
N PHE A 144 4.71 -1.90 24.82
CA PHE A 144 3.60 -1.86 23.88
C PHE A 144 3.52 -3.19 23.13
N HIS A 145 2.39 -3.88 23.26
CA HIS A 145 2.11 -5.09 22.50
C HIS A 145 1.04 -4.82 21.43
N PRO A 146 1.31 -5.07 20.14
CA PRO A 146 0.30 -4.96 19.10
C PRO A 146 -0.88 -5.91 19.34
N LYS A 147 -2.10 -5.41 19.13
CA LYS A 147 -3.32 -6.17 19.43
C LYS A 147 -3.56 -7.34 18.49
N LEU A 148 -3.23 -7.16 17.21
CA LEU A 148 -3.64 -8.06 16.12
C LEU A 148 -2.48 -8.85 15.49
N PHE A 149 -1.24 -8.49 15.81
CA PHE A 149 -0.05 -9.09 15.21
C PHE A 149 0.92 -9.54 16.30
N GLU A 150 1.63 -10.63 16.01
CA GLU A 150 2.72 -11.18 16.81
C GLU A 150 4.01 -11.14 16.01
N ARG A 151 5.13 -10.99 16.72
CA ARG A 151 6.45 -10.93 16.11
C ARG A 151 6.95 -12.35 15.90
N ASP A 152 7.37 -12.66 14.68
CA ASP A 152 8.03 -13.92 14.31
C ASP A 152 9.36 -13.59 13.64
N GLY A 153 10.44 -13.61 14.43
CA GLY A 153 11.76 -13.14 14.00
C GLY A 153 11.75 -11.66 13.57
N GLU A 154 11.99 -11.43 12.28
CA GLU A 154 11.91 -10.10 11.64
C GLU A 154 10.52 -9.80 11.05
N ASN A 155 9.63 -10.79 11.02
CA ASN A 155 8.30 -10.68 10.43
C ASN A 155 7.21 -10.41 11.48
N TRP A 156 6.03 -10.02 11.00
CA TRP A 156 4.82 -9.86 11.80
C TRP A 156 3.72 -10.76 11.25
N ILE A 157 3.21 -11.66 12.08
CA ILE A 157 2.15 -12.60 11.71
C ILE A 157 0.85 -12.15 12.36
N TYR A 158 -0.23 -12.19 11.58
CA TYR A 158 -1.57 -11.91 12.10
C TYR A 158 -2.01 -13.03 13.04
N LYS A 159 -2.46 -12.68 14.25
CA LYS A 159 -2.72 -13.65 15.33
C LYS A 159 -3.83 -14.66 15.05
N TYR A 160 -4.80 -14.28 14.20
CA TYR A 160 -6.00 -15.07 13.97
C TYR A 160 -5.91 -15.75 12.61
N SER A 161 -6.20 -17.05 12.55
CA SER A 161 -6.23 -17.77 11.29
C SER A 161 -7.20 -17.10 10.31
N LEU A 162 -6.78 -16.97 9.06
CA LEU A 162 -7.66 -16.53 7.97
C LEU A 162 -8.44 -17.71 7.36
N GLU A 163 -8.14 -18.95 7.77
CA GLU A 163 -8.85 -20.15 7.33
C GLU A 163 -10.30 -20.11 7.82
N GLY A 164 -11.25 -20.30 6.90
CA GLY A 164 -12.68 -20.24 7.22
C GLY A 164 -13.28 -18.84 7.29
N ARG A 165 -12.53 -17.78 6.93
CA ARG A 165 -13.11 -16.45 6.71
C ARG A 165 -14.06 -16.54 5.51
N LYS A 166 -15.37 -16.59 5.78
CA LYS A 166 -16.38 -16.47 4.73
C LYS A 166 -16.17 -15.13 4.03
N GLU A 167 -16.05 -15.16 2.71
CA GLU A 167 -16.17 -13.94 1.92
C GLU A 167 -17.53 -13.31 2.24
N PRO A 168 -17.61 -11.98 2.36
CA PRO A 168 -18.89 -11.29 2.53
C PRO A 168 -19.86 -11.59 1.37
#